data_AF-A0A4P0XPK8-F1
#
_entry.id   AF-A0A4P0XPK8-F1
#
_cell.length_a   1.000
_cell.length_b   1.000
_cell.length_c   1.000
_cell.angle_alpha   90.00
_cell.angle_beta   90.00
_cell.angle_gamma   90.00
#
_symmetry.space_group_name_H-M   'P 1'
#
loop_
_entity.id
_entity.type
_entity.pdbx_description
1 polymer ?
#
loop_
_entity_poly.entity_id
_entity_poly.type
_entity_poly.pdbx_seq_one_letter_code
_entity_poly.pdbx_strand_id
1 'polypeptide(L)' 'MISNNTIIPSIRKYKYFEKALSCQSEYVLLSEANIGNLQSLIGKCHQSGKKVLVHLELLGGFKPDQAGSIC' A
#
# COMPACT_ATOMS: atom_id res chain seq x y z
N MET A 1 -8.93 -12.28 -8.32
CA MET A 1 -9.53 -12.83 -7.08
C MET A 1 -8.40 -13.29 -6.19
N ILE A 2 -8.49 -13.03 -4.89
CA ILE A 2 -7.52 -13.50 -3.89
C ILE A 2 -8.00 -14.89 -3.44
N SER A 3 -7.11 -15.87 -3.37
CA SER A 3 -7.45 -17.25 -2.97
C SER A 3 -7.38 -17.39 -1.43
N ASN A 4 -8.09 -18.37 -0.86
CA ASN A 4 -8.20 -18.56 0.60
C ASN A 4 -6.87 -18.86 1.33
N ASN A 5 -5.78 -19.15 0.60
CA ASN A 5 -4.47 -19.44 1.16
C ASN A 5 -3.37 -18.48 0.64
N THR A 6 -3.75 -17.30 0.15
CA THR A 6 -2.78 -16.31 -0.36
C THR A 6 -2.14 -15.54 0.80
N ILE A 7 -0.82 -15.62 0.91
CA ILE A 7 -0.03 -14.79 1.83
C ILE A 7 0.32 -13.47 1.12
N ILE A 8 -0.15 -12.35 1.66
CA ILE A 8 0.11 -11.02 1.10
C ILE A 8 1.10 -10.29 2.01
N PRO A 9 2.31 -9.94 1.53
CA PRO A 9 3.26 -9.18 2.33
C PRO A 9 2.74 -7.78 2.62
N SER A 10 2.73 -7.40 3.90
CA SER A 10 2.40 -6.07 4.38
C SER A 10 3.68 -5.23 4.54
N ILE A 11 3.71 -4.09 3.85
CA ILE A 11 4.79 -3.12 3.91
C ILE A 11 4.38 -2.02 4.90
N ARG A 12 5.05 -2.04 6.05
CA ARG A 12 4.92 -1.02 7.10
C ARG A 12 6.09 -0.04 7.12
N LYS A 13 7.29 -0.53 6.80
CA LYS A 13 8.52 0.28 6.79
C LYS A 13 9.18 0.17 5.43
N TYR A 14 9.62 1.31 4.90
CA TYR A 14 10.25 1.40 3.58
C TYR A 14 11.45 0.46 3.41
N LYS A 15 12.21 0.18 4.48
CA LYS A 15 13.33 -0.79 4.44
C LYS A 15 12.95 -2.21 4.01
N TYR A 16 11.66 -2.58 4.11
CA TYR A 16 11.16 -3.89 3.67
C TYR A 16 10.47 -3.84 2.31
N PHE A 17 10.42 -2.68 1.65
CA PHE A 17 9.71 -2.47 0.39
C PHE A 17 10.25 -3.41 -0.70
N GLU A 18 11.55 -3.37 -0.98
CA GLU A 18 12.19 -4.23 -1.99
C GLU A 18 12.00 -5.73 -1.69
N LYS A 19 12.08 -6.12 -0.41
CA LYS A 19 11.86 -7.51 0.01
C LYS A 19 10.41 -7.96 -0.24
N ALA A 20 9.44 -7.08 -0.07
CA ALA A 20 8.04 -7.39 -0.36
C ALA A 20 7.78 -7.48 -1.87
N LEU A 21 8.45 -6.66 -2.69
CA LEU A 21 8.35 -6.73 -4.15
C LEU A 21 8.98 -8.01 -4.73
N SER A 22 10.03 -8.55 -4.09
CA SER A 22 10.65 -9.81 -4.54
C SER A 22 9.89 -11.07 -4.13
N CYS A 23 8.86 -10.95 -3.27
CA CYS A 23 8.03 -12.09 -2.86
C CYS A 23 7.20 -12.62 -4.04
N GLN A 24 6.85 -13.91 -4.00
CA GLN A 24 6.07 -14.55 -5.08
C GLN A 24 4.63 -14.01 -5.19
N SER A 25 4.07 -13.45 -4.11
CA SER A 25 2.70 -12.91 -4.09
C SER A 25 2.49 -11.89 -5.21
N GLU A 26 1.38 -12.02 -5.95
CA GLU A 26 0.93 -11.04 -6.93
C GLU A 26 0.51 -9.72 -6.26
N TYR A 27 0.03 -9.78 -5.02
CA TYR A 27 -0.45 -8.64 -4.26
C TYR A 27 0.57 -8.18 -3.21
N VAL A 28 0.60 -6.89 -2.94
CA VAL A 28 1.30 -6.28 -1.80
C VAL A 28 0.35 -5.35 -1.05
N LEU A 29 0.45 -5.30 0.27
CA LEU A 29 -0.35 -4.41 1.10
C LEU A 29 0.52 -3.25 1.60
N LEU A 30 0.18 -2.02 1.24
CA LEU A 30 0.74 -0.80 1.84
C LEU A 30 -0.06 -0.47 3.09
N SER A 31 0.50 -0.76 4.27
CA SER A 31 -0.16 -0.54 5.55
C SER A 31 0.11 0.83 6.13
N GLU A 32 1.27 1.43 5.86
CA GLU A 32 1.66 2.75 6.36
C GLU A 32 2.25 3.55 5.19
N ALA A 33 1.37 4.16 4.40
CA ALA A 33 1.75 5.06 3.32
C ALA A 33 1.31 6.49 3.66
N ASN A 34 2.02 7.49 3.14
CA ASN A 34 1.61 8.88 3.27
C ASN A 34 1.00 9.32 1.94
N ILE A 35 -0.07 10.11 1.96
CA ILE A 35 -0.71 10.57 0.72
C ILE A 35 0.29 11.25 -0.24
N GLY A 36 1.26 12.00 0.29
CA GLY A 36 2.28 12.70 -0.48
C GLY A 36 3.28 11.80 -1.21
N ASN A 37 3.43 10.53 -0.79
CA ASN A 37 4.31 9.56 -1.47
C ASN A 37 3.57 8.35 -2.06
N LEU A 38 2.25 8.26 -1.87
CA LEU A 38 1.43 7.11 -2.25
C LEU A 38 1.51 6.82 -3.75
N GLN A 39 1.37 7.84 -4.60
CA GLN A 39 1.43 7.68 -6.06
C GLN A 39 2.77 7.10 -6.52
N SER A 40 3.89 7.59 -5.96
CA SER A 40 5.23 7.09 -6.28
C SER A 40 5.41 5.63 -5.84
N LEU A 41 4.95 5.28 -4.64
CA LEU A 41 5.03 3.92 -4.12
C LEU A 41 4.20 2.94 -4.95
N ILE A 42 2.95 3.31 -5.29
CA ILE A 42 2.09 2.52 -6.17
C ILE A 42 2.76 2.32 -7.54
N GLY A 43 3.35 3.38 -8.11
CA GLY A 43 4.09 3.30 -9.37
C GLY A 43 5.21 2.26 -9.34
N LYS A 44 6.01 2.25 -8.26
CA LYS A 44 7.08 1.25 -8.07
C LYS A 44 6.54 -0.18 -7.94
N CYS A 45 5.45 -0.38 -7.20
CA CYS A 45 4.80 -1.68 -7.11
C CYS A 45 4.27 -2.16 -8.47
N HIS A 46 3.66 -1.29 -9.26
CA HIS A 46 3.17 -1.64 -10.59
C HIS A 46 4.30 -1.96 -11.57
N GLN A 47 5.42 -1.22 -11.51
CA GLN A 47 6.62 -1.50 -12.31
C GLN A 47 7.23 -2.88 -12.03
N SER A 48 7.04 -3.40 -10.81
CA SER A 48 7.46 -4.77 -10.43
C SER A 48 6.38 -5.82 -10.69
N GLY A 49 5.29 -5.46 -11.38
CA GLY A 49 4.19 -6.36 -11.72
C GLY A 49 3.28 -6.73 -10.55
N LYS A 50 3.34 -6.00 -9.43
CA LYS A 50 2.50 -6.24 -8.26
C LYS A 50 1.20 -5.46 -8.31
N LYS A 51 0.11 -6.08 -7.83
CA LYS A 51 -1.15 -5.39 -7.51
C LYS A 51 -1.09 -4.83 -6.10
N VAL A 52 -1.56 -3.61 -5.90
CA VAL A 52 -1.43 -2.90 -4.63
C VAL A 52 -2.76 -2.85 -3.89
N LEU A 53 -2.74 -3.25 -2.62
CA LEU A 53 -3.78 -2.99 -1.66
C LEU A 53 -3.31 -1.86 -0.75
N VAL A 54 -4.18 -0.91 -0.43
CA VAL A 54 -3.86 0.23 0.43
C VAL A 54 -4.81 0.23 1.60
N HIS A 55 -4.27 0.31 2.82
CA HIS A 55 -5.08 0.48 4.02
C HIS A 55 -5.36 1.97 4.23
N LEU A 56 -6.57 2.41 3.88
CA LEU A 56 -6.94 3.83 3.80
C LEU A 56 -6.89 4.57 5.15
N GLU A 57 -7.27 3.92 6.26
CA GLU A 57 -7.29 4.55 7.59
C GLU A 57 -5.90 4.90 8.13
N LEU A 58 -4.85 4.25 7.61
CA LEU A 58 -3.46 4.46 8.00
C LEU A 58 -2.71 5.33 6.99
N LEU A 59 -3.43 5.95 6.04
CA LEU A 59 -2.84 6.95 5.17
C LEU A 59 -2.56 8.22 5.95
N GLY A 60 -1.28 8.46 6.24
CA GLY A 60 -0.84 9.72 6.85
C GLY A 60 -1.23 10.91 5.97
N GLY A 61 -1.92 11.90 6.53
CA GLY A 61 -2.47 13.04 5.81
C GLY A 61 -3.91 12.85 5.31
N PHE A 62 -4.47 11.64 5.44
CA PHE A 62 -5.91 11.39 5.26
C PHE A 62 -6.61 11.56 6.61
N LYS A 63 -7.22 12.71 6.87
CA LYS A 63 -8.19 12.83 7.95
C LYS A 63 -9.52 12.30 7.40
N PRO A 64 -10.09 11.19 7.93
CA PRO A 64 -11.46 10.84 7.62
C PRO A 64 -12.30 12.00 8.13
N ASP A 65 -12.87 12.73 7.19
CA ASP A 65 -13.65 13.89 7.52
C ASP A 65 -14.91 13.43 8.25
N GLN A 66 -15.00 13.73 9.55
CA GLN A 66 -16.27 13.58 10.25
C GLN A 66 -17.25 14.73 9.92
N ALA A 67 -16.83 15.75 9.18
CA ALA A 67 -17.73 16.80 8.68
C ALA A 67 -17.05 17.65 7.60
N GLY A 68 -17.44 17.43 6.33
CA GLY A 68 -17.10 18.24 5.15
C GLY A 68 -16.35 19.53 5.44
N SER A 69 -15.02 19.55 5.36
CA SER A 69 -14.25 20.79 5.32
C SER A 69 -12.93 20.61 4.57
N ILE A 70 -12.99 21.15 3.36
CA ILE A 70 -11.89 21.46 2.46
C ILE A 70 -11.10 22.60 3.11
N CYS A 71 -9.80 22.39 3.33
CA CYS A 71 -8.81 23.45 3.48
C CYS A 71 -7.60 23.09 2.62
#